data_AF-G0QW70-F1
#
_entry.id   AF-G0QW70-F1
#
_cell.length_a   1.000
_cell.length_b   1.000
_cell.length_c   1.000
_cell.angle_alpha   90.00
_cell.angle_beta   90.00
_cell.angle_gamma   90.00
#
_symmetry.space_group_name_H-M   'P 1'
#
loop_
_entity.id
_entity.type
_entity.pdbx_description
1 polymer ?
#
loop_
_entity_poly.entity_id
_entity_poly.type
_entity_poly.pdbx_seq_one_letter_code
_entity_poly.pdbx_strand_id
1 'polypeptide(L)'
;MNCIIEPQNGIGGLYLGNLEAAQNLDLLKKHNIGAVLTVAARSGVRYTKTQMPQHEIIWAEDIESYNLSRHFDKMLEFMHNNMKTTNILVHCFAGISRSSTT
;
A
#
# COMPACT_ATOMS: atom_id res chain seq x y z
N MET A 1 -3.16 8.28 -7.57
CA MET A 1 -2.54 8.06 -6.26
C MET A 1 -2.78 9.30 -5.43
N ASN A 2 -3.32 9.14 -4.23
CA ASN A 2 -3.73 10.23 -3.35
C ASN A 2 -2.93 10.15 -2.06
N CYS A 3 -2.39 11.28 -1.61
CA CYS A 3 -1.76 11.37 -0.29
C CYS A 3 -2.86 11.48 0.77
N ILE A 4 -2.87 10.57 1.73
CA ILE A 4 -3.80 10.59 2.87
C ILE A 4 -3.13 11.18 4.10
N ILE A 5 -1.85 10.85 4.29
CA ILE A 5 -1.04 11.38 5.38
C ILE A 5 0.24 11.93 4.74
N GLU A 6 0.46 13.23 4.88
CA GLU A 6 1.68 13.85 4.41
C GLU A 6 2.85 13.50 5.34
N PRO A 7 4.07 13.30 4.80
CA PRO A 7 5.24 13.05 5.63
C PRO A 7 5.54 14.28 6.52
N GLN A 8 5.62 14.09 7.83
CA GLN A 8 5.84 15.15 8.82
C GLN A 8 6.78 14.68 9.93
N ASN A 9 7.65 15.58 10.42
CA ASN A 9 8.54 15.34 11.56
C ASN A 9 9.39 14.05 11.47
N GLY A 10 9.84 13.68 10.28
CA GLY A 10 10.64 12.47 10.05
C GLY A 10 9.83 11.16 9.96
N ILE A 11 8.50 11.25 10.01
CA ILE A 11 7.58 10.14 9.73
C ILE A 11 7.16 10.23 8.26
N GLY A 12 7.26 9.11 7.56
CA GLY A 12 6.87 8.93 6.17
C GLY A 12 5.36 9.02 5.97
N GLY A 13 4.97 9.44 4.78
CA GLY A 13 3.59 9.64 4.39
C GLY A 13 2.88 8.35 3.98
N LEU A 14 1.55 8.40 4.00
CA LEU A 14 0.65 7.34 3.55
C LEU A 14 -0.02 7.76 2.26
N TYR A 15 0.14 6.94 1.23
CA TYR A 15 -0.48 7.12 -0.07
C TYR A 15 -1.45 5.98 -0.35
N LEU A 16 -2.60 6.32 -0.93
CA LEU A 16 -3.55 5.36 -1.48
C LEU A 16 -3.49 5.39 -3.01
N GLY A 17 -3.44 4.21 -3.62
CA GLY A 17 -3.39 4.08 -5.07
C GLY A 17 -4.18 2.90 -5.59
N ASN A 18 -4.26 2.83 -6.91
CA ASN A 18 -4.77 1.70 -7.67
C ASN A 18 -3.62 0.82 -8.18
N LEU A 19 -3.95 -0.22 -8.93
CA LEU A 19 -2.98 -1.12 -9.56
C LEU A 19 -1.98 -0.35 -10.45
N GLU A 20 -2.46 0.60 -11.25
CA GLU A 20 -1.60 1.38 -12.16
C GLU A 20 -0.56 2.22 -11.39
N ALA A 21 -0.97 2.86 -10.30
CA ALA A 21 -0.07 3.61 -9.44
C ALA A 21 1.00 2.71 -8.82
N ALA A 22 0.64 1.49 -8.44
CA ALA A 22 1.57 0.51 -7.91
C ALA A 22 2.57 0.01 -8.97
N GLN A 23 2.15 -0.13 -10.23
CA GLN A 23 3.04 -0.58 -11.31
C GLN A 23 3.95 0.54 -11.84
N ASN A 24 3.62 1.80 -11.60
CA ASN A 24 4.38 2.94 -12.09
C ASN A 24 5.56 3.30 -11.16
N LEU A 25 6.71 2.69 -11.41
CA LEU A 25 7.93 2.89 -10.60
C LEU A 25 8.42 4.34 -10.56
N ASP A 26 8.25 5.10 -11.66
CA ASP A 26 8.63 6.51 -11.72
C ASP A 26 7.74 7.36 -10.80
N LEU A 27 6.44 7.05 -10.73
CA LEU A 27 5.52 7.68 -9.80
C LEU A 27 5.89 7.34 -8.35
N LEU A 28 6.21 6.09 -8.04
CA LEU A 28 6.64 5.67 -6.69
C LEU A 28 7.90 6.44 -6.26
N LYS A 29 8.90 6.51 -7.14
CA LYS A 29 10.15 7.26 -6.89
C LYS A 29 9.89 8.76 -6.71
N LYS A 30 9.04 9.36 -7.54
CA LYS A 30 8.68 10.78 -7.44
C LYS A 30 8.06 11.14 -6.10
N HIS A 31 7.30 10.22 -5.51
CA HIS A 31 6.68 10.39 -4.20
C HIS A 31 7.51 9.80 -3.05
N ASN A 32 8.78 9.44 -3.31
CA ASN A 32 9.69 8.87 -2.32
C ASN A 32 9.13 7.62 -1.60
N ILE A 33 8.37 6.81 -2.33
CA ILE A 33 7.76 5.57 -1.84
C ILE A 33 8.77 4.44 -1.95
N GLY A 34 9.19 3.92 -0.80
CA GLY A 34 10.11 2.79 -0.68
C GLY A 34 9.47 1.54 -0.07
N ALA A 35 8.19 1.60 0.27
CA ALA A 35 7.41 0.45 0.71
C ALA A 35 6.02 0.41 0.06
N VAL A 36 5.61 -0.78 -0.37
CA VAL A 36 4.29 -1.01 -0.99
C VAL A 36 3.56 -2.12 -0.24
N LEU A 37 2.32 -1.86 0.13
CA LEU A 37 1.40 -2.82 0.72
C LEU A 37 0.27 -3.09 -0.28
N THR A 38 0.27 -4.30 -0.83
CA THR A 38 -0.76 -4.76 -1.76
C THR A 38 -1.84 -5.51 -1.00
N VAL A 39 -3.07 -4.98 -0.99
CA VAL A 39 -4.24 -5.60 -0.34
C VAL A 39 -5.21 -6.10 -1.40
N ALA A 40 -4.81 -7.14 -2.13
CA ALA A 40 -5.62 -7.73 -3.18
C ALA A 40 -5.14 -9.16 -3.50
N ALA A 41 -6.09 -10.09 -3.62
CA ALA A 41 -5.83 -11.38 -4.22
C ALA A 41 -5.53 -11.20 -5.72
N ARG A 42 -4.47 -11.87 -6.20
CA ARG A 42 -4.14 -11.95 -7.63
C ARG A 42 -3.92 -10.59 -8.34
N SER A 43 -3.43 -9.58 -7.63
CA SER A 43 -3.08 -8.27 -8.22
C SER A 43 -2.05 -8.35 -9.36
N GLY A 44 -1.23 -9.40 -9.39
CA GLY A 44 -0.15 -9.57 -10.36
C GLY A 44 1.03 -8.62 -10.16
N VAL A 45 0.99 -7.74 -9.14
CA VAL A 45 2.08 -6.81 -8.84
C VAL A 45 3.29 -7.58 -8.33
N ARG A 46 4.41 -7.39 -9.00
CA ARG A 46 5.70 -7.96 -8.63
C ARG A 46 6.77 -6.92 -8.79
N TYR A 47 7.55 -6.69 -7.74
CA TYR A 47 8.74 -5.87 -7.79
C TYR A 47 9.97 -6.75 -7.68
N THR A 48 11.06 -6.33 -8.34
CA THR A 48 12.37 -6.86 -8.00
C THR A 48 12.82 -6.26 -6.65
N LYS A 49 13.70 -6.97 -5.91
CA LYS A 49 14.24 -6.46 -4.63
C LYS A 49 14.92 -5.10 -4.77
N THR A 50 15.48 -4.80 -5.95
CA THR A 50 16.13 -3.52 -6.25
C THR A 50 15.12 -2.39 -6.49
N GLN A 51 13.93 -2.72 -7.02
CA GLN A 51 12.87 -1.75 -7.30
C GLN A 51 12.05 -1.41 -6.06
N MET A 52 11.70 -2.44 -5.28
CA MET A 52 10.94 -2.29 -4.05
C MET A 52 11.44 -3.31 -3.03
N PRO A 53 12.32 -2.89 -2.10
CA PRO A 53 12.85 -3.81 -1.09
C PRO A 53 11.78 -4.21 -0.07
N GLN A 54 10.77 -3.36 0.14
CA GLN A 54 9.71 -3.54 1.13
C GLN A 54 8.37 -3.70 0.43
N HIS A 55 8.07 -4.91 -0.02
CA HIS A 55 6.79 -5.24 -0.66
C HIS A 55 6.08 -6.34 0.13
N GLU A 56 4.90 -6.02 0.66
CA GLU A 56 4.07 -6.97 1.39
C GLU A 56 2.73 -7.17 0.67
N ILE A 57 2.28 -8.42 0.58
CA ILE A 57 1.03 -8.78 -0.11
C ILE A 57 0.08 -9.44 0.90
N ILE A 58 -1.04 -8.77 1.16
CA ILE A 58 -2.18 -9.34 1.86
C ILE A 58 -3.14 -9.92 0.82
N TRP A 59 -3.28 -11.24 0.84
CA TRP A 59 -4.16 -12.01 -0.04
C TRP A 59 -5.61 -11.85 0.42
N ALA A 60 -6.16 -10.65 0.21
CA ALA A 60 -7.54 -10.32 0.50
C ALA A 60 -8.43 -10.66 -0.69
N GLU A 61 -9.37 -11.59 -0.49
CA GLU A 61 -10.38 -11.87 -1.52
C GLU A 61 -11.32 -10.68 -1.66
N ASP A 62 -11.79 -10.46 -2.89
CA ASP A 62 -12.73 -9.41 -3.23
C ASP A 62 -14.17 -9.90 -3.03
N ILE A 63 -14.44 -10.35 -1.80
CA ILE A 63 -15.78 -10.76 -1.35
C ILE A 63 -16.13 -9.99 -0.08
N GLU A 64 -17.41 -9.64 0.08
CA GLU A 64 -17.92 -8.87 1.22
C GLU A 64 -17.73 -9.60 2.55
N SER A 65 -17.75 -10.94 2.53
CA SER A 65 -17.52 -11.77 3.71
C SER A 65 -16.05 -11.90 4.11
N TYR A 66 -15.10 -11.37 3.31
CA TYR A 66 -13.69 -11.47 3.65
C TYR A 66 -13.35 -10.51 4.78
N ASN A 67 -13.06 -11.08 5.95
CA ASN A 67 -12.64 -10.32 7.10
C ASN A 67 -11.20 -9.82 6.91
N LEU A 68 -11.06 -8.55 6.51
CA LEU A 68 -9.76 -7.88 6.38
C LEU A 68 -9.14 -7.54 7.75
N SER A 69 -9.97 -7.40 8.79
CA SER A 69 -9.53 -7.04 10.14
C SER A 69 -8.53 -8.03 10.72
N ARG A 70 -8.59 -9.31 10.34
CA ARG A 70 -7.58 -10.32 10.72
C ARG A 70 -6.16 -10.01 10.25
N HIS A 71 -6.00 -9.09 9.31
CA HIS A 71 -4.71 -8.64 8.79
C HIS A 71 -4.32 -7.24 9.28
N PHE A 72 -5.17 -6.56 10.06
CA PHE A 72 -4.90 -5.21 10.52
C PHE A 72 -3.61 -5.13 11.33
N ASP A 73 -3.38 -6.06 12.26
CA ASP A 73 -2.12 -6.08 13.03
C ASP A 73 -0.89 -6.14 12.11
N LYS A 74 -0.92 -7.02 11.10
CA LYS A 74 0.16 -7.15 10.12
C LYS A 74 0.32 -5.90 9.25
N MET A 75 -0.79 -5.31 8.81
CA MET A 75 -0.79 -4.09 8.00
C MET A 75 -0.24 -2.90 8.81
N LEU A 76 -0.67 -2.78 10.08
CA LEU A 76 -0.22 -1.74 11.01
C LEU A 76 1.26 -1.89 11.33
N GLU A 77 1.73 -3.11 11.58
CA GLU A 77 3.16 -3.39 11.82
C GLU A 77 4.01 -3.02 10.58
N PHE A 78 3.58 -3.43 9.39
CA PHE A 78 4.25 -3.07 8.14
C PHE A 78 4.31 -1.54 7.97
N MET A 79 3.19 -0.85 8.21
CA MET A 79 3.15 0.60 8.11
C MET A 79 4.05 1.28 9.13
N HIS A 80 3.97 0.86 10.39
CA HIS A 80 4.74 1.45 11.49
C HIS A 80 6.26 1.26 11.30
N ASN A 81 6.69 0.13 10.77
CA ASN A 81 8.11 -0.15 10.54
C ASN A 81 8.68 0.65 9.36
N ASN A 82 7.92 0.78 8.27
CA ASN A 82 8.39 1.44 7.06
C ASN A 82 8.20 2.97 7.08
N MET A 83 7.18 3.49 7.76
CA MET A 83 6.97 4.94 7.91
C MET A 83 8.11 5.62 8.66
N LYS A 84 8.98 4.89 9.37
CA LYS A 84 10.16 5.49 10.03
C LYS A 84 11.25 5.91 9.05
N THR A 85 11.23 5.38 7.82
CA THR A 85 12.33 5.54 6.85
C THR A 85 11.85 5.97 5.46
N THR A 86 10.60 5.69 5.10
CA THR A 86 10.09 5.95 3.75
C THR A 86 8.58 6.16 3.70
N ASN A 87 8.08 6.66 2.57
CA ASN A 87 6.65 6.76 2.32
C ASN A 87 6.10 5.39 1.89
N ILE A 88 4.83 5.17 2.21
CA ILE A 88 4.16 3.90 1.94
C ILE A 88 3.02 4.10 0.96
N LEU A 89 2.96 3.24 -0.05
CA LEU A 89 1.78 3.09 -0.88
C LEU A 89 0.97 1.89 -0.43
N VAL A 90 -0.30 2.11 -0.10
CA VAL A 90 -1.29 1.05 0.06
C VAL A 90 -2.19 1.06 -1.18
N HIS A 91 -2.35 -0.09 -1.81
CA HIS A 91 -3.23 -0.21 -2.97
C HIS A 91 -4.02 -1.52 -2.94
N CYS A 92 -5.23 -1.47 -3.51
CA CYS A 92 -6.02 -2.65 -3.87
C CYS A 92 -6.21 -2.71 -5.39
N PHE A 93 -7.08 -3.63 -5.85
CA PHE A 93 -7.42 -3.75 -7.28
C PHE A 93 -8.20 -2.52 -7.80
N ALA A 94 -9.08 -1.94 -6.98
CA ALA A 94 -9.99 -0.87 -7.39
C ALA A 94 -9.56 0.56 -6.96
N GLY A 95 -8.43 0.73 -6.29
CA GLY A 95 -7.93 2.05 -5.86
C GLY A 95 -8.73 2.73 -4.75
N ILE A 96 -10.03 2.47 -4.63
CA ILE A 96 -10.93 2.82 -3.52
C ILE A 96 -12.10 1.84 -3.61
N SER A 97 -12.04 0.73 -2.90
CA SER A 97 -13.23 -0.07 -2.58
C SER A 97 -12.76 -0.94 -1.42
N ARG A 98 -13.02 -0.55 -0.17
CA ARG A 98 -14.28 -0.73 0.56
C ARG A 98 -14.51 0.35 1.65
N SER A 99 -14.32 1.64 1.36
CA SER A 99 -14.54 2.72 2.34
C SER A 99 -15.19 3.97 1.76
N SER A 100 -16.19 3.76 0.89
CA SER A 100 -17.21 4.75 0.57
C SER A 100 -18.58 4.08 0.45
N THR A 101 -19.00 3.39 1.51
CA THR A 101 -20.44 3.18 1.79
C THR A 101 -20.60 3.34 3.29
N THR A 102 -21.17 4.51 3.64
CA THR A 102 -21.95 4.89 4.83
C THR A 102 -21.83 4.09 6.11
#